data_AF-A0A3Q0E780-F1
#
_entry.id   AF-A0A3Q0E780-F1
#
_cell.length_a   1.000
_cell.length_b   1.000
_cell.length_c   1.000
_cell.angle_alpha   90.00
_cell.angle_beta   90.00
_cell.angle_gamma   90.00
#
_symmetry.space_group_name_H-M   'P 1'
#
loop_
_entity.id
_entity.type
_entity.pdbx_description
1 polymer ?
#
loop_
_entity_poly.entity_id
_entity_poly.type
_entity_poly.pdbx_seq_one_letter_code
_entity_poly.pdbx_strand_id
1 'polypeptide(L)'
;MDKLPSQSEDVQSLWCTEIQISEATARISLLKAIFYSFEQCSGELSLPVHVPGVKSKGQAEEPVTLYHHICIHLCTFIASFQPSLFAELDAALLDAVLSASMITSLLAMDAWCFLARFGTAELCAHHVTIVAHLIKSCPGTCYQLNNLSILLKRLFFFMAPSHQVEFIQRFSPKETENLSLWQHISFQSLSTELRKQTAYEVTRVATAECRKWLSSSRTLGELESL
;
A
#
# COMPACT_ATOMS: atom_id res chain seq x y z
N MET A 1 17.80 -13.65 -0.76
CA MET A 1 17.42 -12.61 -1.73
C MET A 1 18.64 -12.02 -2.43
N ASP A 2 19.76 -11.84 -1.74
CA ASP A 2 20.95 -11.11 -2.21
C ASP A 2 21.62 -11.61 -3.51
N LYS A 3 21.45 -12.90 -3.86
CA LYS A 3 22.07 -13.50 -5.07
C LYS A 3 21.18 -13.44 -6.31
N LEU A 4 19.87 -13.28 -6.14
CA LEU A 4 18.92 -13.36 -7.26
C LEU A 4 19.06 -12.18 -8.24
N PRO A 5 19.30 -10.93 -7.78
CA PRO A 5 19.47 -9.79 -8.70
C PRO A 5 20.70 -9.87 -9.60
N SER A 6 21.70 -10.69 -9.24
CA SER A 6 22.88 -10.92 -10.08
C SER A 6 22.72 -12.08 -11.07
N GLN A 7 21.56 -12.74 -11.11
CA GLN A 7 21.28 -13.82 -12.06
C GLN A 7 20.72 -13.27 -13.38
N SER A 8 20.64 -14.12 -14.41
CA SER A 8 20.02 -13.77 -15.69
C SER A 8 18.53 -13.45 -15.55
N GLU A 9 18.00 -12.71 -16.52
CA GLU A 9 16.57 -12.35 -16.60
C GLU A 9 15.66 -13.58 -16.52
N ASP A 10 16.01 -14.66 -17.23
CA ASP A 10 15.25 -15.92 -17.20
C ASP A 10 15.16 -16.52 -15.80
N VAL A 11 16.24 -16.46 -15.02
CA VAL A 11 16.27 -16.97 -13.64
C VAL A 11 15.46 -16.05 -12.73
N GLN A 12 15.57 -14.74 -12.89
CA GLN A 12 14.78 -13.79 -12.11
C GLN A 12 13.28 -13.96 -12.38
N SER A 13 12.88 -14.05 -13.66
CA SER A 13 11.50 -14.33 -14.05
C SER A 13 11.02 -15.67 -13.50
N LEU A 14 11.86 -16.71 -13.56
CA LEU A 14 11.57 -18.00 -12.95
C LEU A 14 11.32 -17.86 -11.45
N TRP A 15 12.00 -17.02 -10.68
CA TRP A 15 11.73 -16.94 -9.22
C TRP A 15 10.60 -15.97 -8.85
N CYS A 16 10.33 -14.99 -9.69
CA CYS A 16 9.36 -13.93 -9.41
C CYS A 16 7.96 -14.20 -9.97
N THR A 17 7.83 -15.08 -10.97
CA THR A 17 6.53 -15.40 -11.59
C THR A 17 5.93 -16.67 -10.99
N GLU A 18 4.61 -16.68 -10.81
CA GLU A 18 3.90 -17.92 -10.50
C GLU A 18 3.85 -18.83 -11.72
N ILE A 19 4.13 -20.12 -11.50
CA ILE A 19 4.07 -21.12 -12.56
C ILE A 19 3.06 -22.18 -12.14
N GLN A 20 2.03 -22.35 -12.96
CA GLN A 20 1.15 -23.51 -12.89
C GLN A 20 1.91 -24.72 -13.44
N ILE A 21 2.28 -25.64 -12.54
CA ILE A 21 2.99 -26.87 -12.89
C ILE A 21 1.97 -28.00 -13.18
N SER A 22 0.79 -27.95 -12.56
CA SER A 22 -0.34 -28.86 -12.76
C SER A 22 -1.64 -28.24 -12.20
N GLU A 23 -2.82 -28.76 -12.55
CA GLU A 23 -4.13 -28.36 -12.01
C GLU A 23 -4.18 -28.36 -10.47
N ALA A 24 -3.33 -29.16 -9.81
CA ALA A 24 -3.29 -29.32 -8.36
C ALA A 24 -2.08 -28.65 -7.67
N THR A 25 -1.11 -28.08 -8.40
CA THR A 25 0.10 -27.52 -7.78
C THR A 25 0.63 -26.32 -8.55
N ALA A 26 0.35 -25.14 -8.02
CA ALA A 26 0.98 -23.89 -8.44
C ALA A 26 2.18 -23.60 -7.55
N ARG A 27 3.33 -23.28 -8.16
CA ARG A 27 4.48 -22.79 -7.42
C ARG A 27 4.30 -21.31 -7.15
N ILE A 28 4.29 -20.94 -5.87
CA ILE A 28 4.23 -19.54 -5.42
C ILE A 28 5.51 -18.78 -5.81
N SER A 29 5.38 -17.50 -6.12
CA SER A 29 6.53 -16.63 -6.38
C SER A 29 7.36 -16.42 -5.11
N LEU A 30 8.63 -16.04 -5.28
CA LEU A 30 9.51 -15.72 -4.16
C LEU A 30 8.94 -14.61 -3.28
N LEU A 31 8.35 -13.57 -3.88
CA LEU A 31 7.75 -12.46 -3.15
C LEU A 31 6.60 -12.93 -2.25
N LYS A 32 5.68 -13.72 -2.79
CA LYS A 32 4.58 -14.30 -2.00
C LYS A 32 5.10 -15.26 -0.92
N ALA A 33 6.11 -16.07 -1.24
CA ALA A 33 6.74 -16.96 -0.27
C ALA A 33 7.37 -16.20 0.91
N ILE A 34 7.94 -15.01 0.68
CA ILE A 34 8.49 -14.16 1.74
C ILE A 34 7.37 -13.70 2.68
N PHE A 35 6.28 -13.14 2.14
CA PHE A 35 5.16 -12.67 2.96
C PHE A 35 4.47 -13.81 3.71
N TYR A 36 4.27 -14.95 3.04
CA TYR A 36 3.71 -16.15 3.66
C TYR A 36 4.59 -16.65 4.81
N SER A 37 5.90 -16.75 4.60
CA SER A 37 6.84 -17.22 5.63
C SER A 37 6.92 -16.24 6.80
N PHE A 38 6.92 -14.94 6.50
CA PHE A 38 6.91 -13.88 7.51
C PHE A 38 5.70 -13.96 8.44
N GLU A 39 4.53 -14.27 7.88
CA GLU A 39 3.29 -14.45 8.64
C GLU A 39 3.40 -15.63 9.64
N GLN A 40 4.18 -16.67 9.32
CA GLN A 40 4.39 -17.81 10.21
C GLN A 40 5.34 -17.49 11.38
N CYS A 41 6.10 -16.40 11.34
CA CYS A 41 7.09 -16.02 12.35
C CYS A 41 6.49 -15.24 13.54
N SER A 42 5.24 -15.54 13.92
CA SER A 42 4.53 -14.79 14.97
C SER A 42 5.25 -14.79 16.33
N GLY A 43 5.96 -15.89 16.66
CA GLY A 43 6.73 -16.00 17.89
C GLY A 43 7.95 -15.08 17.91
N GLU A 44 8.74 -15.08 16.83
CA GLU A 44 9.93 -14.26 16.67
C GLU A 44 9.60 -12.77 16.51
N LEU A 45 8.42 -12.45 15.97
CA LEU A 45 7.92 -11.08 15.86
C LEU A 45 7.37 -10.54 17.19
N SER A 46 6.92 -11.42 18.10
CA SER A 46 6.36 -11.03 19.40
C SER A 46 7.40 -10.96 20.51
N LEU A 47 8.52 -11.65 20.34
CA LEU A 47 9.62 -11.69 21.31
C LEU A 47 10.76 -10.77 20.88
N PRO A 48 11.59 -10.24 21.81
CA PRO A 48 12.77 -9.44 21.49
C PRO A 48 13.90 -10.32 20.95
N VAL A 49 13.62 -11.12 19.93
CA VAL A 49 14.61 -11.89 19.18
C VAL A 49 15.35 -10.91 18.29
N HIS A 50 16.66 -10.88 18.46
CA HIS A 50 17.53 -10.03 17.66
C HIS A 50 18.33 -10.89 16.69
N VAL A 51 18.43 -10.40 15.46
CA VAL A 51 19.27 -10.98 14.41
C VAL A 51 20.43 -10.02 14.10
N PRO A 52 21.56 -10.54 13.59
CA PRO A 52 22.66 -9.68 13.15
C PRO A 52 22.16 -8.64 12.11
N GLY A 53 22.43 -7.37 12.38
CA GLY A 53 22.14 -6.28 11.45
C GLY A 53 23.06 -6.29 10.23
N VAL A 54 22.72 -5.49 9.21
CA VAL A 54 23.57 -5.31 8.02
C VAL A 54 24.79 -4.48 8.38
N LYS A 55 26.00 -4.95 8.07
CA LYS A 55 27.24 -4.16 8.23
C LYS A 55 27.21 -2.91 7.36
N SER A 56 26.97 -1.75 7.97
CA SER A 56 27.36 -0.47 7.36
C SER A 56 28.87 -0.27 7.53
N LYS A 57 29.56 0.20 6.48
CA LYS A 57 31.02 0.30 6.45
C LYS A 57 31.56 1.05 7.68
N GLY A 58 32.13 0.30 8.63
CA GLY A 58 32.86 0.84 9.79
C GLY A 58 32.12 0.86 11.13
N GLN A 59 30.86 0.40 11.20
CA GLN A 59 30.12 0.26 12.47
C GLN A 59 29.96 -1.21 12.88
N ALA A 60 29.89 -1.46 14.19
CA ALA A 60 29.58 -2.79 14.73
C ALA A 60 28.18 -3.24 14.26
N GLU A 61 27.99 -4.54 14.04
CA GLU A 61 26.65 -5.09 13.76
C GLU A 61 25.76 -4.85 14.98
N GLU A 62 24.86 -3.88 14.88
CA GLU A 62 23.83 -3.71 15.91
C GLU A 62 22.77 -4.80 15.76
N PRO A 63 22.36 -5.45 16.86
CA PRO A 63 21.27 -6.41 16.84
C PRO A 63 19.96 -5.71 16.44
N VAL A 64 19.26 -6.24 15.45
CA VAL A 64 17.99 -5.68 14.96
C VAL A 64 16.85 -6.68 15.13
N THR A 65 15.61 -6.21 15.18
CA THR A 65 14.44 -7.10 15.23
C THR A 65 14.28 -7.88 13.92
N LEU A 66 13.59 -9.03 13.97
CA LEU A 66 13.28 -9.80 12.76
C LEU A 66 12.51 -8.95 11.72
N TYR A 67 11.56 -8.13 12.17
CA TYR A 67 10.83 -7.20 11.31
C TYR A 67 11.77 -6.29 10.53
N HIS A 68 12.69 -5.63 11.24
CA HIS A 68 13.60 -4.67 10.64
C HIS A 68 14.54 -5.34 9.64
N HIS A 69 15.08 -6.50 10.00
CA HIS A 69 15.91 -7.30 9.12
C HIS A 69 15.18 -7.64 7.81
N ILE A 70 13.98 -8.21 7.90
CA ILE A 70 13.21 -8.62 6.73
C ILE A 70 12.82 -7.40 5.89
N CYS A 71 12.39 -6.31 6.52
CA CYS A 71 12.03 -5.07 5.82
C CYS A 71 13.21 -4.50 5.02
N ILE A 72 14.41 -4.41 5.60
CA ILE A 72 15.61 -3.93 4.90
C ILE A 72 15.97 -4.82 3.72
N HIS A 73 16.01 -6.14 3.93
CA HIS A 73 16.39 -7.06 2.87
C HIS A 73 15.34 -7.08 1.75
N LEU A 74 14.05 -6.99 2.07
CA LEU A 74 12.97 -6.89 1.09
C LEU A 74 13.08 -5.58 0.29
N CYS A 75 13.28 -4.44 0.95
CA CYS A 75 13.46 -3.16 0.28
C CYS A 75 14.70 -3.16 -0.62
N THR A 76 15.80 -3.75 -0.16
CA THR A 76 17.03 -3.90 -0.95
C THR A 76 16.80 -4.77 -2.18
N PHE A 77 16.04 -5.86 -2.02
CA PHE A 77 15.67 -6.72 -3.15
C PHE A 77 14.77 -5.98 -4.16
N ILE A 78 13.79 -5.21 -3.69
CA ILE A 78 12.93 -4.35 -4.52
C ILE A 78 13.75 -3.30 -5.28
N ALA A 79 14.75 -2.69 -4.63
CA ALA A 79 15.62 -1.69 -5.28
C ALA A 79 16.43 -2.27 -6.46
N SER A 80 16.66 -3.58 -6.44
CA SER A 80 17.37 -4.32 -7.49
C SER A 80 16.45 -5.02 -8.50
N PHE A 81 15.13 -4.81 -8.38
CA PHE A 81 14.13 -5.52 -9.16
C PHE A 81 14.06 -5.01 -10.59
N GLN A 82 13.86 -5.90 -11.55
CA GLN A 82 13.81 -5.56 -12.96
C GLN A 82 12.44 -4.98 -13.34
N PRO A 83 12.38 -3.91 -14.18
CA PRO A 83 11.12 -3.29 -14.59
C PRO A 83 10.11 -4.25 -15.22
N SER A 84 10.57 -5.27 -15.94
CA SER A 84 9.72 -6.30 -16.57
C SER A 84 8.92 -7.13 -15.57
N LEU A 85 9.38 -7.22 -14.32
CA LEU A 85 8.75 -8.00 -13.25
C LEU A 85 7.88 -7.14 -12.32
N PHE A 86 7.79 -5.82 -12.53
CA PHE A 86 7.07 -4.93 -11.61
C PHE A 86 5.60 -5.31 -11.41
N ALA A 87 4.93 -5.86 -12.43
CA ALA A 87 3.57 -6.35 -12.28
C ALA A 87 3.45 -7.45 -11.22
N GLU A 88 4.44 -8.36 -11.13
CA GLU A 88 4.50 -9.41 -10.10
C GLU A 88 4.77 -8.81 -8.72
N LEU A 89 5.58 -7.74 -8.66
CA LEU A 89 5.85 -7.02 -7.42
C LEU A 89 4.61 -6.32 -6.89
N ASP A 90 3.90 -5.56 -7.74
CA ASP A 90 2.68 -4.86 -7.37
C ASP A 90 1.59 -5.85 -6.94
N ALA A 91 1.45 -6.97 -7.64
CA ALA A 91 0.50 -8.02 -7.29
C ALA A 91 0.84 -8.65 -5.92
N ALA A 92 2.11 -8.98 -5.66
CA ALA A 92 2.52 -9.57 -4.39
C ALA A 92 2.41 -8.58 -3.21
N LEU A 93 2.74 -7.31 -3.43
CA LEU A 93 2.56 -6.26 -2.42
C LEU A 93 1.07 -6.04 -2.13
N LEU A 94 0.23 -6.00 -3.16
CA LEU A 94 -1.21 -5.84 -2.99
C LEU A 94 -1.84 -7.01 -2.24
N ASP A 95 -1.51 -8.24 -2.62
CA ASP A 95 -1.98 -9.44 -1.92
C ASP A 95 -1.60 -9.40 -0.43
N ALA A 96 -0.35 -9.05 -0.13
CA ALA A 96 0.13 -8.93 1.25
C ALA A 96 -0.51 -7.77 2.03
N VAL A 97 -0.80 -6.62 1.39
CA VAL A 97 -1.54 -5.50 1.99
C VAL A 97 -2.99 -5.89 2.29
N LEU A 98 -3.59 -6.74 1.47
CA LEU A 98 -4.95 -7.24 1.64
C LEU A 98 -5.04 -8.47 2.56
N SER A 99 -3.93 -8.95 3.10
CA SER A 99 -3.89 -10.08 4.04
C SER A 99 -4.60 -9.74 5.36
N ALA A 100 -5.16 -10.78 6.00
CA ALA A 100 -5.71 -10.67 7.35
C ALA A 100 -4.63 -10.47 8.42
N SER A 101 -3.38 -10.83 8.14
CA SER A 101 -2.25 -10.57 9.04
C SER A 101 -1.88 -9.10 9.03
N MET A 102 -2.14 -8.42 10.16
CA MET A 102 -1.81 -7.01 10.35
C MET A 102 -0.32 -6.73 10.18
N ILE A 103 0.55 -7.62 10.69
CA ILE A 103 2.00 -7.42 10.62
C ILE A 103 2.52 -7.63 9.20
N THR A 104 1.98 -8.61 8.46
CA THR A 104 2.30 -8.83 7.04
C THR A 104 1.84 -7.64 6.20
N SER A 105 0.62 -7.15 6.45
CA SER A 105 0.09 -5.95 5.80
C SER A 105 0.97 -4.73 6.05
N LEU A 106 1.43 -4.53 7.29
CA LEU A 106 2.31 -3.43 7.65
C LEU A 106 3.67 -3.53 6.93
N LEU A 107 4.28 -4.72 6.89
CA LEU A 107 5.53 -4.97 6.17
C LEU A 107 5.38 -4.65 4.68
N ALA A 108 4.29 -5.10 4.06
CA ALA A 108 3.99 -4.82 2.67
C ALA A 108 3.79 -3.32 2.41
N MET A 109 3.07 -2.60 3.29
CA MET A 109 2.94 -1.15 3.19
C MET A 109 4.28 -0.42 3.34
N ASP A 110 5.16 -0.88 4.24
CA ASP A 110 6.50 -0.31 4.42
C ASP A 110 7.34 -0.49 3.16
N ALA A 111 7.34 -1.70 2.59
CA ALA A 111 8.03 -2.00 1.34
C ALA A 111 7.47 -1.20 0.15
N TRP A 112 6.15 -1.02 0.08
CA TRP A 112 5.51 -0.21 -0.97
C TRP A 112 5.81 1.28 -0.81
N CYS A 113 5.85 1.78 0.43
CA CYS A 113 6.28 3.14 0.73
C CYS A 113 7.75 3.36 0.35
N PHE A 114 8.62 2.37 0.61
CA PHE A 114 9.99 2.40 0.13
C PHE A 114 10.03 2.50 -1.40
N LEU A 115 9.30 1.64 -2.11
CA LEU A 115 9.22 1.66 -3.57
C LEU A 115 8.75 3.01 -4.10
N ALA A 116 7.73 3.62 -3.47
CA ALA A 116 7.22 4.93 -3.86
C ALA A 116 8.24 6.07 -3.64
N ARG A 117 9.13 5.95 -2.65
CA ARG A 117 10.20 6.94 -2.39
C ARG A 117 11.46 6.69 -3.21
N PHE A 118 11.74 5.43 -3.53
CA PHE A 118 12.91 5.01 -4.29
C PHE A 118 12.70 5.17 -5.80
N GLY A 119 11.48 4.91 -6.28
CA GLY A 119 11.09 5.05 -7.67
C GLY A 119 10.83 6.50 -8.09
N THR A 120 10.23 6.66 -9.27
CA THR A 120 9.95 7.99 -9.82
C THR A 120 8.70 8.63 -9.20
N ALA A 121 8.55 9.94 -9.34
CA ALA A 121 7.36 10.65 -8.88
C ALA A 121 6.09 10.18 -9.59
N GLU A 122 6.21 9.77 -10.85
CA GLU A 122 5.14 9.20 -11.68
C GLU A 122 4.73 7.82 -11.15
N LEU A 123 5.69 6.98 -10.74
CA LEU A 123 5.39 5.68 -10.14
C LEU A 123 4.61 5.84 -8.82
N CYS A 124 5.04 6.77 -7.96
CA CYS A 124 4.29 7.10 -6.75
C CYS A 124 2.86 7.57 -7.08
N ALA A 125 2.71 8.46 -8.06
CA ALA A 125 1.39 8.95 -8.47
C ALA A 125 0.49 7.85 -9.04
N HIS A 126 1.08 6.91 -9.79
CA HIS A 126 0.40 5.74 -10.31
C HIS A 126 -0.11 4.83 -9.19
N HIS A 127 0.74 4.48 -8.22
CA HIS A 127 0.34 3.65 -7.07
C HIS A 127 -0.76 4.31 -6.23
N VAL A 128 -0.66 5.61 -5.95
CA VAL A 128 -1.72 6.34 -5.23
C VAL A 128 -3.04 6.28 -5.99
N THR A 129 -3.01 6.41 -7.32
CA THR A 129 -4.20 6.33 -8.17
C THR A 129 -4.82 4.94 -8.15
N ILE A 130 -4.01 3.87 -8.21
CA ILE A 130 -4.49 2.49 -8.11
C ILE A 130 -5.17 2.27 -6.75
N VAL A 131 -4.50 2.63 -5.65
CA VAL A 131 -5.05 2.46 -4.29
C VAL A 131 -6.36 3.24 -4.13
N ALA A 132 -6.46 4.44 -4.68
CA ALA A 132 -7.69 5.23 -4.67
C ALA A 132 -8.85 4.52 -5.40
N HIS A 133 -8.59 3.91 -6.57
CA HIS A 133 -9.60 3.11 -7.28
C HIS A 133 -10.00 1.84 -6.52
N LEU A 134 -9.04 1.18 -5.87
CA LEU A 134 -9.32 0.00 -5.05
C LEU A 134 -10.20 0.35 -3.86
N ILE A 135 -9.96 1.47 -3.19
CA ILE A 135 -10.82 2.00 -2.13
C ILE A 135 -12.24 2.26 -2.64
N LYS A 136 -12.38 2.94 -3.79
CA LYS A 136 -13.71 3.19 -4.40
C LYS A 136 -14.44 1.90 -4.80
N SER A 137 -13.70 0.84 -5.11
CA SER A 137 -14.25 -0.45 -5.54
C SER A 137 -14.51 -1.41 -4.37
N CYS A 138 -14.08 -1.06 -3.16
CA CYS A 138 -14.20 -1.93 -1.99
C CYS A 138 -15.61 -1.83 -1.40
N PRO A 139 -16.34 -2.95 -1.23
CA PRO A 139 -17.69 -2.92 -0.67
C PRO A 139 -17.66 -2.77 0.85
N GLY A 140 -18.21 -1.66 1.36
CA GLY A 140 -18.44 -1.42 2.78
C GLY A 140 -17.17 -1.42 3.65
N THR A 141 -17.38 -1.47 4.97
CA THR A 141 -16.30 -1.47 5.96
C THR A 141 -15.71 -2.87 6.15
N CYS A 142 -14.46 -3.05 5.75
CA CYS A 142 -13.69 -4.28 5.97
C CYS A 142 -12.23 -3.97 6.33
N TYR A 143 -11.49 -4.98 6.80
CA TYR A 143 -10.09 -4.79 7.17
C TYR A 143 -9.21 -4.45 5.96
N GLN A 144 -9.56 -4.95 4.77
CA GLN A 144 -8.90 -4.60 3.51
C GLN A 144 -9.03 -3.12 3.20
N LEU A 145 -10.24 -2.56 3.36
CA LEU A 145 -10.46 -1.12 3.19
C LEU A 145 -9.57 -0.34 4.16
N ASN A 146 -9.53 -0.74 5.44
CA ASN A 146 -8.68 -0.08 6.43
C ASN A 146 -7.19 -0.12 6.04
N ASN A 147 -6.70 -1.29 5.58
CA ASN A 147 -5.33 -1.44 5.12
C ASN A 147 -5.04 -0.54 3.90
N LEU A 148 -5.92 -0.52 2.91
CA LEU A 148 -5.81 0.37 1.74
C LEU A 148 -5.86 1.84 2.15
N SER A 149 -6.72 2.22 3.10
CA SER A 149 -6.80 3.60 3.60
C SER A 149 -5.50 4.03 4.27
N ILE A 150 -4.87 3.16 5.06
CA ILE A 150 -3.57 3.43 5.70
C ILE A 150 -2.49 3.58 4.63
N LEU A 151 -2.45 2.66 3.66
CA LEU A 151 -1.51 2.74 2.53
C LEU A 151 -1.69 4.05 1.75
N LEU A 152 -2.93 4.42 1.42
CA LEU A 152 -3.23 5.66 0.70
C LEU A 152 -2.70 6.89 1.46
N LYS A 153 -2.98 6.99 2.76
CA LYS A 153 -2.49 8.11 3.60
C LYS A 153 -0.98 8.26 3.52
N ARG A 154 -0.26 7.14 3.55
CA ARG A 154 1.20 7.11 3.52
C ARG A 154 1.74 7.46 2.14
N LEU A 155 1.21 6.85 1.08
CA LEU A 155 1.67 7.09 -0.29
C LEU A 155 1.34 8.51 -0.75
N PHE A 156 0.16 9.02 -0.42
CA PHE A 156 -0.26 10.37 -0.79
C PHE A 156 0.68 11.45 -0.22
N PHE A 157 1.30 11.21 0.93
CA PHE A 157 2.31 12.10 1.51
C PHE A 157 3.59 12.19 0.66
N PHE A 158 3.94 11.15 -0.09
CA PHE A 158 5.11 11.13 -0.97
C PHE A 158 4.81 11.69 -2.37
N MET A 159 3.54 11.86 -2.73
CA MET A 159 3.14 12.37 -4.03
C MET A 159 3.61 13.82 -4.22
N ALA A 160 4.24 14.09 -5.36
CA ALA A 160 4.69 15.43 -5.72
C ALA A 160 3.51 16.42 -5.83
N PRO A 161 3.70 17.72 -5.51
CA PRO A 161 2.61 18.70 -5.53
C PRO A 161 1.87 18.82 -6.87
N SER A 162 2.55 18.68 -8.01
CA SER A 162 1.92 18.66 -9.34
C SER A 162 0.96 17.49 -9.49
N HIS A 163 1.39 16.29 -9.11
CA HIS A 163 0.58 15.08 -9.14
C HIS A 163 -0.59 15.14 -8.13
N GLN A 164 -0.44 15.84 -7.00
CA GLN A 164 -1.56 16.08 -6.07
C GLN A 164 -2.68 16.92 -6.72
N VAL A 165 -2.32 17.91 -7.55
CA VAL A 165 -3.30 18.72 -8.30
C VAL A 165 -4.02 17.84 -9.33
N GLU A 166 -3.29 17.01 -10.07
CA GLU A 166 -3.88 16.06 -11.02
C GLU A 166 -4.78 15.05 -10.33
N PHE A 167 -4.39 14.56 -9.15
CA PHE A 167 -5.20 13.66 -8.34
C PHE A 167 -6.52 14.33 -7.92
N ILE A 168 -6.48 15.58 -7.45
CA ILE A 168 -7.69 16.35 -7.08
C ILE A 168 -8.60 16.54 -8.29
N GLN A 169 -8.05 16.77 -9.48
CA GLN A 169 -8.85 16.90 -10.70
C GLN A 169 -9.52 15.56 -11.09
N ARG A 170 -8.78 14.46 -10.95
CA ARG A 170 -9.25 13.12 -11.28
C ARG A 170 -10.29 12.58 -10.29
N PHE A 171 -10.09 12.86 -9.00
CA PHE A 171 -10.97 12.45 -7.91
C PHE A 171 -11.58 13.68 -7.26
N SER A 172 -12.38 14.43 -8.03
CA SER A 172 -12.90 15.73 -7.61
C SER A 172 -13.61 15.67 -6.24
N PRO A 173 -13.22 16.49 -5.25
CA PRO A 173 -13.93 16.56 -3.96
C PRO A 173 -15.34 17.16 -4.07
N LYS A 174 -15.71 17.65 -5.25
CA LYS A 174 -17.05 18.17 -5.56
C LYS A 174 -18.05 17.06 -5.90
N GLU A 175 -17.56 15.86 -6.20
CA GLU A 175 -18.38 14.71 -6.59
C GLU A 175 -18.67 13.85 -5.36
N THR A 176 -19.95 13.55 -5.14
CA THR A 176 -20.42 12.76 -3.99
C THR A 176 -19.83 11.37 -3.96
N GLU A 177 -19.61 10.75 -5.12
CA GLU A 177 -18.99 9.42 -5.26
C GLU A 177 -17.53 9.37 -4.78
N ASN A 178 -16.86 10.50 -4.63
CA ASN A 178 -15.48 10.56 -4.13
C ASN A 178 -15.41 10.79 -2.61
N LEU A 179 -16.53 11.04 -1.92
CA LEU A 179 -16.51 11.29 -0.48
C LEU A 179 -15.91 10.12 0.32
N SER A 180 -16.21 8.88 -0.08
CA SER A 180 -15.67 7.66 0.53
C SER A 180 -14.15 7.53 0.38
N LEU A 181 -13.57 8.14 -0.66
CA LEU A 181 -12.13 8.24 -0.83
C LEU A 181 -11.55 9.38 0.02
N TRP A 182 -12.18 10.55 -0.02
CA TRP A 182 -11.70 11.76 0.65
C TRP A 182 -11.68 11.67 2.18
N GLN A 183 -12.55 10.86 2.79
CA GLN A 183 -12.48 10.57 4.24
C GLN A 183 -11.18 9.87 4.66
N HIS A 184 -10.46 9.25 3.73
CA HIS A 184 -9.21 8.54 4.00
C HIS A 184 -7.97 9.36 3.69
N ILE A 185 -8.08 10.57 3.13
CA ILE A 185 -6.92 11.39 2.76
C ILE A 185 -6.60 12.39 3.88
N SER A 186 -5.34 12.41 4.34
CA SER A 186 -4.89 13.46 5.25
C SER A 186 -4.62 14.75 4.48
N PHE A 187 -5.43 15.79 4.69
CA PHE A 187 -5.21 17.09 4.01
C PHE A 187 -3.93 17.80 4.45
N GLN A 188 -3.24 17.30 5.49
CA GLN A 188 -1.94 17.82 5.91
C GLN A 188 -0.84 17.61 4.85
N SER A 189 -1.02 16.64 3.97
CA SER A 189 -0.14 16.37 2.83
C SER A 189 -0.26 17.41 1.69
N LEU A 190 -1.37 18.16 1.65
CA LEU A 190 -1.62 19.19 0.65
C LEU A 190 -0.99 20.52 1.02
N SER A 191 -0.68 21.33 0.00
CA SER A 191 -0.33 22.74 0.18
C SER A 191 -1.45 23.51 0.88
N THR A 192 -1.12 24.63 1.54
CA THR A 192 -2.09 25.41 2.32
C THR A 192 -3.31 25.83 1.50
N GLU A 193 -3.11 26.20 0.24
CA GLU A 193 -4.20 26.63 -0.64
C GLU A 193 -5.09 25.44 -1.04
N LEU A 194 -4.49 24.37 -1.54
CA LEU A 194 -5.23 23.15 -1.93
C LEU A 194 -5.95 22.52 -0.73
N ARG A 195 -5.34 22.56 0.46
CA ARG A 195 -5.93 22.09 1.71
C ARG A 195 -7.21 22.85 2.04
N LYS A 196 -7.18 24.19 2.00
CA LYS A 196 -8.36 25.03 2.29
C LYS A 196 -9.47 24.76 1.30
N GLN A 197 -9.14 24.74 0.00
CA GLN A 197 -10.12 24.50 -1.06
C GLN A 197 -10.73 23.10 -0.94
N THR A 198 -9.90 22.06 -0.81
CA THR A 198 -10.37 20.67 -0.69
C THR A 198 -11.23 20.48 0.55
N ALA A 199 -10.80 21.00 1.70
CA ALA A 199 -11.58 20.92 2.94
C ALA A 199 -12.95 21.61 2.83
N TYR A 200 -13.00 22.78 2.18
CA TYR A 200 -14.25 23.48 1.90
C TYR A 200 -15.18 22.63 1.03
N GLU A 201 -14.66 22.08 -0.08
CA GLU A 201 -15.47 21.29 -1.00
C GLU A 201 -15.99 19.99 -0.37
N VAL A 202 -15.13 19.23 0.30
CA VAL A 202 -15.54 18.00 1.01
C VAL A 202 -16.60 18.31 2.06
N THR A 203 -16.41 19.37 2.86
CA THR A 203 -17.39 19.79 3.87
C THR A 203 -18.73 20.20 3.24
N ARG A 204 -18.67 20.95 2.14
CA ARG A 204 -19.87 21.41 1.40
C ARG A 204 -20.67 20.24 0.86
N VAL A 205 -20.02 19.30 0.20
CA VAL A 205 -20.67 18.12 -0.41
C VAL A 205 -21.19 17.18 0.67
N ALA A 206 -20.40 16.87 1.70
CA ALA A 206 -20.85 16.04 2.82
C ALA A 206 -22.05 16.65 3.55
N THR A 207 -22.05 17.96 3.80
CA THR A 207 -23.18 18.67 4.42
C THR A 207 -24.43 18.61 3.54
N ALA A 208 -24.29 18.73 2.22
CA ALA A 208 -25.41 18.63 1.29
C ALA A 208 -26.04 17.23 1.31
N GLU A 209 -25.23 16.17 1.31
CA GLU A 209 -25.71 14.80 1.43
C GLU A 209 -26.37 14.52 2.78
N CYS A 210 -25.80 15.01 3.89
CA CYS A 210 -26.44 14.91 5.20
C CYS A 210 -27.81 15.62 5.23
N ARG A 211 -27.94 16.82 4.65
CA ARG A 211 -29.22 17.54 4.57
C ARG A 211 -30.24 16.79 3.71
N LYS A 212 -29.81 16.24 2.58
CA LYS A 212 -30.64 15.44 1.68
C LYS A 212 -31.14 14.15 2.36
N TRP A 213 -30.29 13.51 3.16
CA TRP A 213 -30.70 12.37 3.97
C TRP A 213 -31.70 12.78 5.05
N LEU A 214 -31.43 13.85 5.80
CA LEU A 214 -32.34 14.37 6.84
C LEU A 214 -33.69 14.84 6.30
N SER A 215 -33.75 15.32 5.06
CA SER A 215 -35.01 15.72 4.42
C SER A 215 -35.77 14.56 3.78
N SER A 216 -35.14 13.39 3.67
CA SER A 216 -35.76 12.18 3.13
C SER A 216 -36.49 11.41 4.23
N SER A 217 -37.58 10.72 3.88
CA SER A 217 -38.36 9.87 4.81
C SER A 217 -37.63 8.59 5.23
N ARG A 218 -36.32 8.51 5.02
CA ARG A 218 -35.51 7.31 5.21
C ARG A 218 -35.37 7.00 6.70
N THR A 219 -35.59 5.74 7.06
CA THR A 219 -35.42 5.29 8.44
C THR A 219 -33.96 4.94 8.71
N LEU A 220 -33.54 4.95 9.98
CA LEU A 220 -32.15 4.65 10.38
C LEU A 220 -31.66 3.27 9.88
N GLY A 221 -32.59 2.35 9.55
CA GLY A 221 -32.29 1.02 8.99
C GLY A 221 -31.92 1.01 7.50
N GLU A 222 -32.06 2.14 6.79
CA GLU A 222 -31.65 2.33 5.39
C GLU A 222 -30.30 3.03 5.25
N LEU A 223 -29.58 3.21 6.37
CA LEU A 223 -28.19 3.63 6.34
C LEU A 223 -27.37 2.45 5.82
N GLU A 224 -27.26 2.32 4.49
CA GLU A 224 -26.26 1.43 3.89
C GLU A 224 -24.92 1.74 4.55
N SER A 225 -24.26 0.69 5.03
CA SER A 225 -23.00 0.77 5.77
C SER A 225 -22.00 1.62 4.98
N LEU A 226 -21.78 2.86 5.45
CA LEU A 226 -20.70 3.73 5.03
C LEU A 226 -19.35 3.02 5.14
#